data_AF-A0AB73T9N0-F1
#
_entry.id   AF-A0AB73T9N0-F1
#
_cell.length_a   1.000
_cell.length_b   1.000
_cell.length_c   1.000
_cell.angle_alpha   90.00
_cell.angle_beta   90.00
_cell.angle_gamma   90.00
#
_symmetry.space_group_name_H-M   'P 1'
#
loop_
_entity.id
_entity.type
_entity.pdbx_description
1 polymer ?
#
loop_
_entity_poly.entity_id
_entity_poly.type
_entity_poly.pdbx_seq_one_letter_code
_entity_poly.pdbx_strand_id
1 'polypeptide(L)'
;MENSKMGKDAVNGIRITFYVAECMEFPRYGECREDILSAEEAVKFYEAIPSERLNAVKGIGVHVYDQKQPEFLQEFQLVHMGKMDVDMLQAMYGFDDYPQILRAARELISAMPELEVIDTGKLLNEKEDFHKSADVMEIAESINQFQKRIDPDGYESFYPDEEKHIRKIAMQLLVDKGKEGFQKWLEFGRFLESPELSAETQRLLMTLKDSEIEIPYNMEPFVYVDSSEDMRLEEGEVLTLQEAVLLFGRLDYEQCLSRKNKETLGYNKTWFRILYLHEGELCSYNGRQDFGDGNGDLFQHIEAQQQFYSSDEGMEYLKSLPEQEAAALCAVPILIGNLPDICLSRWRRGKSERCFALRHLLLPGVRF
;
A
#
# COMPACT_ATOMS: atom_id res chain seq x y z
N MET A 1 -0.04 28.30 4.47
CA MET A 1 0.83 27.79 3.38
C MET A 1 -0.06 26.86 2.59
N GLU A 2 -0.32 27.21 1.34
CA GLU A 2 -1.40 26.66 0.53
C GLU A 2 -1.18 25.18 0.20
N ASN A 3 -2.21 24.38 0.46
CA ASN A 3 -2.35 23.01 -0.01
C ASN A 3 -2.48 23.02 -1.54
N SER A 4 -1.34 22.95 -2.24
CA SER A 4 -1.31 22.71 -3.67
C SER A 4 -1.71 21.26 -3.93
N LYS A 5 -2.82 21.09 -4.67
CA LYS A 5 -3.37 19.83 -5.18
C LYS A 5 -2.23 18.90 -5.63
N MET A 6 -2.09 17.75 -4.96
CA MET A 6 -1.21 16.66 -5.36
C MET A 6 -1.51 16.27 -6.82
N GLY A 7 -0.50 16.37 -7.69
CA GLY A 7 -0.54 15.79 -9.03
C GLY A 7 -0.64 14.27 -8.93
N LYS A 8 -1.31 13.64 -9.89
CA LYS A 8 -1.81 12.26 -9.83
C LYS A 8 -0.75 11.15 -9.92
N ASP A 9 0.54 11.47 -9.92
CA ASP A 9 1.57 10.54 -10.40
C ASP A 9 2.79 10.42 -9.46
N ALA A 10 2.54 10.11 -8.18
CA ALA A 10 3.61 9.73 -7.25
C ALA A 10 3.65 8.20 -7.12
N VAL A 11 4.31 7.53 -8.07
CA VAL A 11 4.62 6.09 -7.97
C VAL A 11 6.00 5.94 -7.31
N ASN A 12 6.12 5.09 -6.28
CA ASN A 12 7.36 4.83 -5.53
C ASN A 12 8.00 6.02 -4.82
N GLY A 13 7.21 7.04 -4.45
CA GLY A 13 7.73 8.28 -3.85
C GLY A 13 8.50 9.18 -4.81
N ILE A 14 8.48 8.88 -6.12
CA ILE A 14 9.11 9.68 -7.17
C ILE A 14 8.03 10.54 -7.83
N ARG A 15 8.24 11.86 -7.83
CA ARG A 15 7.35 12.83 -8.49
C ARG A 15 8.04 13.43 -9.71
N ILE A 16 7.32 13.52 -10.84
CA ILE A 16 7.78 14.21 -12.04
C ILE A 16 6.98 15.49 -12.30
N THR A 17 7.66 16.56 -12.72
CA THR A 17 7.02 17.75 -13.29
C THR A 17 7.74 18.18 -14.56
N PHE A 18 7.03 18.72 -15.54
CA PHE A 18 7.62 19.28 -16.74
C PHE A 18 8.24 20.66 -16.46
N TYR A 19 9.27 20.99 -17.23
CA TYR A 19 9.75 22.35 -17.39
C TYR A 19 9.89 22.69 -18.88
N VAL A 20 9.76 23.97 -19.19
CA VAL A 20 9.89 24.50 -20.54
C VAL A 20 10.90 25.62 -20.50
N ALA A 21 11.90 25.55 -21.37
CA ALA A 21 12.95 26.55 -21.43
C ALA A 21 13.08 27.11 -22.84
N GLU A 22 13.33 28.41 -22.92
CA GLU A 22 13.79 29.08 -24.12
C GLU A 22 15.15 28.52 -24.55
N CYS A 23 16.02 28.20 -23.58
CA CYS A 23 17.34 27.65 -23.84
C CYS A 23 17.60 26.32 -23.13
N MET A 24 17.64 25.20 -23.85
CA MET A 24 17.94 23.89 -23.22
C MET A 24 19.40 23.74 -22.81
N GLU A 25 20.34 24.47 -23.41
CA GLU A 25 21.75 24.46 -22.96
C GLU A 25 21.91 25.13 -21.59
N PHE A 26 21.12 26.19 -21.35
CA PHE A 26 21.08 26.91 -20.09
C PHE A 26 19.61 27.18 -19.72
N PRO A 27 18.88 26.20 -19.11
CA PRO A 27 17.42 26.26 -18.90
C PRO A 27 16.93 27.55 -18.24
N ARG A 28 17.74 28.12 -17.34
CA ARG A 28 17.44 29.35 -16.59
C ARG A 28 17.86 30.64 -17.30
N TYR A 29 18.42 30.56 -18.51
CA TYR A 29 18.88 31.68 -19.30
C TYR A 29 17.84 32.06 -20.35
N GLY A 30 16.92 32.95 -19.96
CA GLY A 30 15.80 33.38 -20.81
C GLY A 30 14.45 33.04 -20.16
N GLU A 31 13.42 32.83 -20.99
CA GLU A 31 12.12 32.39 -20.48
C GLU A 31 12.16 30.92 -20.05
N CYS A 32 11.93 30.68 -18.77
CA CYS A 32 11.86 29.34 -18.18
C CYS A 32 10.60 29.20 -17.34
N ARG A 33 9.88 28.09 -17.48
CA ARG A 33 8.73 27.72 -16.64
C ARG A 33 8.95 26.33 -16.10
N GLU A 34 8.95 26.20 -14.78
CA GLU A 34 9.16 24.96 -14.04
C GLU A 34 7.84 24.51 -13.38
N ASP A 35 7.83 23.32 -12.78
CA ASP A 35 6.71 22.75 -12.01
C ASP A 35 5.38 22.59 -12.78
N ILE A 36 5.45 22.33 -14.08
CA ILE A 36 4.27 22.13 -14.93
C ILE A 36 3.76 20.70 -14.77
N LEU A 37 2.47 20.53 -14.52
CA LEU A 37 1.88 19.23 -14.14
C LEU A 37 1.38 18.40 -15.31
N SER A 38 1.26 18.97 -16.52
CA SER A 38 0.74 18.24 -17.68
C SER A 38 1.54 18.53 -18.94
N ALA A 39 1.67 17.51 -19.79
CA ALA A 39 2.30 17.64 -21.09
C ALA A 39 1.59 18.69 -21.96
N GLU A 40 0.25 18.73 -21.95
CA GLU A 40 -0.53 19.73 -22.72
C GLU A 40 -0.20 21.17 -22.31
N GLU A 41 -0.04 21.44 -21.02
CA GLU A 41 0.32 22.75 -20.52
C GLU A 41 1.78 23.10 -20.86
N ALA A 42 2.68 22.12 -20.78
CA ALA A 42 4.07 22.29 -21.21
C ALA A 42 4.16 22.62 -22.71
N VAL A 43 3.39 21.94 -23.56
CA VAL A 43 3.33 22.22 -25.00
C VAL A 43 2.83 23.64 -25.28
N LYS A 44 1.78 24.10 -24.60
CA LYS A 44 1.29 25.49 -24.74
C LYS A 44 2.37 26.51 -24.41
N PHE A 45 3.14 26.27 -23.36
CA PHE A 45 4.25 27.16 -22.99
C PHE A 45 5.40 27.07 -23.98
N TYR A 46 5.72 25.89 -24.49
CA TYR A 46 6.73 25.69 -25.52
C TYR A 46 6.38 26.42 -26.83
N GLU A 47 5.12 26.36 -27.25
CA GLU A 47 4.63 27.05 -28.45
C GLU A 47 4.59 28.56 -28.28
N ALA A 48 4.31 29.06 -27.08
CA ALA A 48 4.28 30.49 -26.77
C ALA A 48 5.66 31.18 -26.86
N ILE A 49 6.76 30.42 -26.82
CA ILE A 49 8.11 30.98 -26.96
C ILE A 49 8.33 31.48 -28.39
N PRO A 50 8.60 32.80 -28.59
CA PRO A 50 8.73 33.39 -29.92
C PRO A 50 9.88 32.79 -30.73
N SER A 51 9.62 32.41 -31.98
CA SER A 51 10.61 31.86 -32.91
C SER A 51 11.70 32.85 -33.32
N GLU A 52 11.48 34.15 -33.12
CA GLU A 52 12.42 35.23 -33.45
C GLU A 52 13.64 35.27 -32.50
N ARG A 53 13.58 34.57 -31.36
CA ARG A 53 14.68 34.46 -30.38
C ARG A 53 15.69 33.41 -30.86
N LEU A 54 16.45 33.81 -31.88
CA LEU A 54 17.23 32.98 -32.83
C LEU A 54 18.29 32.01 -32.28
N ASN A 55 18.61 31.98 -30.98
CA ASN A 55 19.83 31.30 -30.52
C ASN A 55 19.67 30.38 -29.30
N ALA A 56 18.44 30.12 -28.86
CA ALA A 56 18.27 29.49 -27.56
C ALA A 56 18.06 27.98 -27.62
N VAL A 57 17.57 27.39 -28.72
CA VAL A 57 17.18 25.98 -28.76
C VAL A 57 16.15 25.68 -27.67
N LYS A 58 14.92 26.16 -27.90
CA LYS A 58 13.82 25.91 -26.97
C LYS A 58 13.50 24.43 -26.86
N GLY A 59 12.99 24.03 -25.71
CA GLY A 59 12.68 22.64 -25.44
C GLY A 59 11.80 22.42 -24.23
N ILE A 60 11.52 21.14 -24.00
CA ILE A 60 10.73 20.66 -22.88
C ILE A 60 11.55 19.58 -22.18
N GLY A 61 11.63 19.65 -20.86
CA GLY A 61 12.23 18.61 -20.05
C GLY A 61 11.36 18.25 -18.86
N VAL A 62 11.89 17.36 -18.02
CA VAL A 62 11.25 16.94 -16.77
C VAL A 62 12.21 17.07 -15.61
N HIS A 63 11.67 17.49 -14.48
CA HIS A 63 12.27 17.41 -13.16
C HIS A 63 11.80 16.14 -12.47
N VAL A 64 12.74 15.37 -11.95
CA VAL A 64 12.47 14.19 -11.14
C VAL A 64 12.82 14.50 -9.69
N TYR A 65 11.80 14.39 -8.84
CA TYR A 65 11.90 14.52 -7.39
C TYR A 65 11.88 13.13 -6.78
N ASP A 66 13.06 12.61 -6.41
CA ASP A 66 13.23 11.32 -5.75
C ASP A 66 13.40 11.53 -4.23
N GLN A 67 12.49 10.95 -3.44
CA GLN A 67 12.56 11.01 -1.97
C GLN A 67 13.80 10.31 -1.38
N LYS A 68 14.42 9.38 -2.13
CA LYS A 68 15.69 8.75 -1.73
C LYS A 68 16.87 9.70 -1.93
N GLN A 69 16.73 10.70 -2.79
CA GLN A 69 17.76 11.69 -3.12
C GLN A 69 17.19 13.13 -3.08
N PRO A 70 16.68 13.58 -1.93
CA PRO A 70 15.95 14.85 -1.83
C PRO A 70 16.82 16.09 -2.12
N GLU A 71 18.14 15.94 -2.07
CA GLU A 71 19.11 17.02 -2.30
C GLU A 71 19.51 17.16 -3.77
N PHE A 72 19.08 16.23 -4.64
CA PHE A 72 19.43 16.22 -6.06
C PHE A 72 18.17 16.27 -6.93
N LEU A 73 17.92 17.46 -7.50
CA LEU A 73 16.96 17.61 -8.59
C LEU A 73 17.58 17.04 -9.87
N GLN A 74 16.97 16.00 -10.42
CA GLN A 74 17.41 15.44 -11.69
C GLN A 74 16.60 16.04 -12.84
N GLU A 75 17.30 16.70 -13.76
CA GLU A 75 16.71 17.36 -14.91
C GLU A 75 16.99 16.54 -16.18
N PHE A 76 15.93 16.12 -16.89
CA PHE A 76 16.06 15.36 -18.14
C PHE A 76 15.45 16.15 -19.30
N GLN A 77 16.18 16.28 -20.39
CA GLN A 77 15.74 17.02 -21.57
C GLN A 77 15.03 16.08 -22.54
N LEU A 78 13.72 16.22 -22.69
CA LEU A 78 12.93 15.30 -23.52
C LEU A 78 12.78 15.79 -24.96
N VAL A 79 12.55 17.08 -25.14
CA VAL A 79 12.38 17.71 -26.44
C VAL A 79 13.44 18.79 -26.60
N HIS A 80 14.24 18.69 -27.64
CA HIS A 80 15.20 19.73 -28.04
C HIS A 80 15.24 19.83 -29.56
N MET A 81 15.31 21.04 -30.12
CA MET A 81 15.30 21.27 -31.58
C MET A 81 14.09 20.65 -32.31
N GLY A 82 12.94 20.50 -31.64
CA GLY A 82 11.76 19.85 -32.22
C GLY A 82 11.91 18.33 -32.42
N LYS A 83 12.86 17.71 -31.72
CA LYS A 83 13.11 16.27 -31.73
C LYS A 83 13.08 15.70 -30.32
N MET A 84 12.74 14.42 -30.22
CA MET A 84 12.86 13.61 -29.02
C MET A 84 13.65 12.34 -29.37
N ASP A 85 14.87 12.23 -28.82
CA ASP A 85 15.75 11.09 -29.05
C ASP A 85 15.75 10.17 -27.83
N VAL A 86 14.88 9.16 -27.87
CA VAL A 86 14.66 8.22 -26.77
C VAL A 86 15.83 7.25 -26.63
N ASP A 87 16.46 6.87 -27.74
CA ASP A 87 17.64 6.01 -27.73
C ASP A 87 18.82 6.71 -27.04
N MET A 88 19.02 8.01 -27.31
CA MET A 88 20.05 8.81 -26.65
C MET A 88 19.77 8.99 -25.16
N LEU A 89 18.50 9.21 -24.78
CA LEU A 89 18.10 9.29 -23.37
C LEU A 89 18.37 7.99 -22.62
N GLN A 90 18.02 6.84 -23.21
CA GLN A 90 18.35 5.52 -22.65
C GLN A 90 19.86 5.35 -22.50
N ALA A 91 20.65 5.72 -23.50
CA ALA A 91 22.11 5.54 -23.48
C ALA A 91 22.81 6.44 -22.44
N MET A 92 22.28 7.64 -22.19
CA MET A 92 22.88 8.59 -21.25
C MET A 92 22.48 8.32 -19.80
N TYR A 93 21.21 8.01 -19.57
CA TYR A 93 20.64 8.01 -18.22
C TYR A 93 20.19 6.62 -17.77
N GLY A 94 19.77 5.76 -18.71
CA GLY A 94 19.00 4.56 -18.40
C GLY A 94 17.61 4.90 -17.84
N PHE A 95 16.62 4.06 -18.14
CA PHE A 95 15.27 4.22 -17.60
C PHE A 95 14.94 3.29 -16.43
N ASP A 96 15.90 2.46 -15.98
CA ASP A 96 15.69 1.49 -14.90
C ASP A 96 15.29 2.16 -13.57
N ASP A 97 15.90 3.31 -13.26
CA ASP A 97 15.64 4.06 -12.03
C ASP A 97 14.43 5.03 -12.16
N TYR A 98 14.15 5.53 -13.37
CA TYR A 98 13.10 6.54 -13.62
C TYR A 98 12.22 6.22 -14.84
N PRO A 99 11.48 5.09 -14.82
CA PRO A 99 10.61 4.71 -15.95
C PRO A 99 9.50 5.74 -16.23
N GLN A 100 9.14 6.58 -15.25
CA GLN A 100 8.19 7.70 -15.37
C GLN A 100 8.59 8.66 -16.51
N ILE A 101 9.87 8.75 -16.87
CA ILE A 101 10.35 9.58 -17.99
C ILE A 101 9.77 9.11 -19.32
N LEU A 102 9.68 7.79 -19.55
CA LEU A 102 9.10 7.22 -20.78
C LEU A 102 7.60 7.54 -20.89
N ARG A 103 6.89 7.60 -19.75
CA ARG A 103 5.50 8.05 -19.72
C ARG A 103 5.38 9.52 -20.10
N ALA A 104 6.18 10.39 -19.50
CA ALA A 104 6.21 11.81 -19.85
C ALA A 104 6.53 12.03 -21.33
N ALA A 105 7.44 11.22 -21.90
CA ALA A 105 7.74 11.22 -23.33
C ALA A 105 6.51 10.84 -24.18
N ARG A 106 5.78 9.77 -23.84
CA ARG A 106 4.55 9.37 -24.56
C ARG A 106 3.44 10.43 -24.49
N GLU A 107 3.27 11.06 -23.33
CA GLU A 107 2.31 12.15 -23.16
C GLU A 107 2.67 13.36 -24.05
N LEU A 108 3.95 13.72 -24.13
CA LEU A 108 4.43 14.78 -25.04
C LEU A 108 4.26 14.42 -26.52
N ILE A 109 4.53 13.18 -26.91
CA ILE A 109 4.30 12.71 -28.31
C ILE A 109 2.83 12.82 -28.67
N SER A 110 1.94 12.45 -27.74
CA SER A 110 0.49 12.58 -27.93
C SER A 110 0.05 14.04 -28.07
N ALA A 111 0.69 14.95 -27.33
CA ALA A 111 0.43 16.38 -27.38
C ALA A 111 1.13 17.13 -28.54
N MET A 112 2.18 16.56 -29.13
CA MET A 112 2.99 17.13 -30.21
C MET A 112 3.06 16.16 -31.41
N PRO A 113 2.01 16.06 -32.24
CA PRO A 113 1.95 15.08 -33.33
C PRO A 113 3.02 15.29 -34.43
N GLU A 114 3.57 16.49 -34.57
CA GLU A 114 4.62 16.84 -35.54
C GLU A 114 6.05 16.65 -34.98
N LEU A 115 6.19 16.12 -33.77
CA LEU A 115 7.49 15.90 -33.12
C LEU A 115 8.26 14.78 -33.82
N GLU A 116 9.51 15.04 -34.19
CA GLU A 116 10.39 13.99 -34.73
C GLU A 116 10.88 13.10 -33.57
N VAL A 117 10.50 11.82 -33.58
CA VAL A 117 10.85 10.85 -32.52
C VAL A 117 11.85 9.84 -33.05
N ILE A 118 12.97 9.68 -32.36
CA ILE A 118 13.98 8.65 -32.61
C ILE A 118 13.84 7.60 -31.50
N ASP A 119 13.33 6.43 -31.86
CA ASP A 119 13.12 5.28 -30.96
C ASP A 119 13.42 3.98 -31.73
N THR A 120 14.68 3.77 -32.10
CA THR A 120 15.12 2.56 -32.80
C THR A 120 15.12 1.34 -31.87
N GLY A 121 15.29 1.58 -30.56
CA GLY A 121 15.14 0.59 -29.49
C GLY A 121 13.71 0.11 -29.27
N LYS A 122 12.70 0.84 -29.79
CA LYS A 122 11.27 0.59 -29.57
C LYS A 122 10.84 0.69 -28.10
N LEU A 123 11.55 1.47 -27.29
CA LEU A 123 11.29 1.70 -25.87
C LEU A 123 9.95 2.40 -25.62
N LEU A 124 9.44 3.15 -26.61
CA LEU A 124 8.10 3.72 -26.54
C LEU A 124 7.00 2.70 -26.88
N ASN A 125 7.33 1.65 -27.66
CA ASN A 125 6.43 0.57 -28.06
C ASN A 125 6.41 -0.62 -27.09
N GLU A 126 7.41 -0.72 -26.21
CA GLU A 126 7.31 -1.52 -25.00
C GLU A 126 6.09 -0.98 -24.24
N LYS A 127 4.96 -1.68 -24.40
CA LYS A 127 3.72 -1.39 -23.70
C LYS A 127 4.07 -1.36 -22.23
N GLU A 128 4.02 -0.17 -21.62
CA GLU A 128 4.09 0.06 -20.18
C GLU A 128 4.57 -1.16 -19.37
N ASP A 129 5.89 -1.38 -19.30
CA ASP A 129 6.50 -2.06 -18.16
C ASP A 129 6.61 -1.07 -16.96
N PHE A 130 5.66 -0.14 -16.88
CA PHE A 130 5.20 0.30 -15.58
C PHE A 130 4.59 -0.91 -14.92
N HIS A 131 4.91 -1.13 -13.66
CA HIS A 131 4.15 -2.07 -12.85
C HIS A 131 2.69 -1.75 -13.10
N LYS A 132 1.93 -2.66 -13.74
CA LYS A 132 0.50 -2.46 -13.91
C LYS A 132 -0.02 -2.25 -12.51
N SER A 133 -0.39 -1.02 -12.19
CA SER A 133 -1.00 -0.74 -10.91
C SER A 133 -2.45 -1.18 -11.09
N ALA A 134 -2.77 -2.34 -10.53
CA ALA A 134 -4.08 -2.95 -10.68
C ALA A 134 -4.88 -2.66 -9.43
N ASP A 135 -6.07 -2.08 -9.59
CA ASP A 135 -6.98 -1.80 -8.48
C ASP A 135 -7.31 -3.13 -7.78
N VAL A 136 -7.01 -3.20 -6.48
CA VAL A 136 -7.23 -4.42 -5.69
C VAL A 136 -8.68 -4.91 -5.74
N MET A 137 -9.64 -4.00 -5.87
CA MET A 137 -11.06 -4.33 -5.97
C MET A 137 -11.39 -4.97 -7.30
N GLU A 138 -10.82 -4.50 -8.41
CA GLU A 138 -11.01 -5.10 -9.73
C GLU A 138 -10.43 -6.52 -9.79
N ILE A 139 -9.27 -6.73 -9.17
CA ILE A 139 -8.66 -8.07 -9.05
C ILE A 139 -9.57 -8.96 -8.19
N ALA A 140 -10.05 -8.45 -7.05
CA ALA A 140 -10.91 -9.19 -6.15
C ALA A 140 -12.24 -9.59 -6.80
N GLU A 141 -12.86 -8.69 -7.55
CA GLU A 141 -14.05 -8.97 -8.36
C GLU A 141 -13.76 -10.05 -9.41
N SER A 142 -12.62 -9.97 -10.10
CA SER A 142 -12.23 -10.95 -11.11
C SER A 142 -12.02 -12.35 -10.50
N ILE A 143 -11.35 -12.43 -9.34
CA ILE A 143 -11.20 -13.69 -8.59
C ILE A 143 -12.57 -14.21 -8.14
N ASN A 144 -13.44 -13.34 -7.66
CA ASN A 144 -14.78 -13.70 -7.21
C ASN A 144 -15.65 -14.28 -8.34
N GLN A 145 -15.65 -13.64 -9.52
CA GLN A 145 -16.34 -14.14 -10.70
C GLN A 145 -15.76 -15.48 -11.16
N PHE A 146 -14.44 -15.64 -11.08
CA PHE A 146 -13.79 -16.91 -11.39
C PHE A 146 -14.23 -18.03 -10.42
N GLN A 147 -14.33 -17.75 -9.12
CA GLN A 147 -14.87 -18.69 -8.13
C GLN A 147 -16.32 -19.10 -8.43
N LYS A 148 -17.19 -18.13 -8.76
CA LYS A 148 -18.59 -18.41 -9.17
C LYS A 148 -18.68 -19.32 -10.38
N ARG A 149 -17.75 -19.16 -11.33
CA ARG A 149 -17.73 -19.96 -12.56
C ARG A 149 -17.25 -21.39 -12.32
N ILE A 150 -16.33 -21.59 -11.38
CA ILE A 150 -15.83 -22.92 -11.00
C ILE A 150 -16.90 -23.71 -10.23
N ASP A 151 -17.64 -23.05 -9.35
CA ASP A 151 -18.64 -23.70 -8.50
C ASP A 151 -19.97 -22.89 -8.46
N PRO A 152 -20.73 -22.88 -9.56
CA PRO A 152 -21.96 -22.09 -9.63
C PRO A 152 -23.04 -22.57 -8.67
N ASP A 153 -23.06 -23.86 -8.33
CA ASP A 153 -24.07 -24.47 -7.46
C ASP A 153 -23.73 -24.30 -5.96
N GLY A 154 -22.45 -24.35 -5.60
CA GLY A 154 -21.98 -24.24 -4.21
C GLY A 154 -21.68 -22.82 -3.75
N TYR A 155 -21.33 -21.91 -4.65
CA TYR A 155 -20.82 -20.58 -4.31
C TYR A 155 -21.75 -19.80 -3.35
N GLU A 156 -23.05 -19.73 -3.64
CA GLU A 156 -24.00 -18.96 -2.81
C GLU A 156 -24.14 -19.52 -1.38
N SER A 157 -23.91 -20.82 -1.19
CA SER A 157 -23.98 -21.46 0.13
C SER A 157 -22.80 -21.06 1.02
N PHE A 158 -21.62 -20.86 0.42
CA PHE A 158 -20.40 -20.46 1.13
C PHE A 158 -20.28 -18.94 1.26
N TYR A 159 -20.74 -18.19 0.25
CA TYR A 159 -20.59 -16.74 0.15
C TYR A 159 -21.95 -16.05 -0.06
N PRO A 160 -22.84 -16.07 0.95
CA PRO A 160 -24.17 -15.48 0.83
C PRO A 160 -24.16 -13.95 0.75
N ASP A 161 -23.06 -13.31 1.16
CA ASP A 161 -22.81 -11.88 1.05
C ASP A 161 -21.61 -11.66 0.13
N GLU A 162 -21.90 -11.42 -1.15
CA GLU A 162 -20.90 -11.24 -2.20
C GLU A 162 -20.02 -10.01 -1.97
N GLU A 163 -20.59 -8.88 -1.55
CA GLU A 163 -19.81 -7.67 -1.30
C GLU A 163 -18.82 -7.89 -0.14
N LYS A 164 -19.25 -8.56 0.91
CA LYS A 164 -18.37 -8.93 2.03
C LYS A 164 -17.26 -9.87 1.56
N HIS A 165 -17.57 -10.84 0.69
CA HIS A 165 -16.59 -11.78 0.17
C HIS A 165 -15.54 -11.11 -0.73
N ILE A 166 -15.97 -10.24 -1.67
CA ILE A 166 -15.06 -9.44 -2.50
C ILE A 166 -14.11 -8.60 -1.64
N ARG A 167 -14.63 -7.94 -0.60
CA ARG A 167 -13.79 -7.18 0.34
C ARG A 167 -12.78 -8.05 1.06
N LYS A 168 -13.15 -9.27 1.46
CA LYS A 168 -12.21 -10.23 2.07
C LYS A 168 -11.11 -10.63 1.09
N ILE A 169 -11.45 -10.93 -0.16
CA ILE A 169 -10.46 -11.22 -1.22
C ILE A 169 -9.51 -10.04 -1.37
N ALA A 170 -10.03 -8.81 -1.48
CA ALA A 170 -9.21 -7.61 -1.58
C ALA A 170 -8.25 -7.45 -0.39
N MET A 171 -8.73 -7.62 0.85
CA MET A 171 -7.90 -7.59 2.05
C MET A 171 -6.80 -8.66 2.03
N GLN A 172 -7.10 -9.88 1.57
CA GLN A 172 -6.12 -10.95 1.44
C GLN A 172 -5.06 -10.64 0.38
N LEU A 173 -5.44 -10.01 -0.74
CA LEU A 173 -4.53 -9.62 -1.81
C LEU A 173 -3.51 -8.54 -1.39
N LEU A 174 -3.86 -7.70 -0.42
CA LEU A 174 -2.96 -6.70 0.16
C LEU A 174 -1.88 -7.31 1.07
N VAL A 175 -1.93 -8.62 1.31
CA VAL A 175 -0.97 -9.35 2.12
C VAL A 175 -0.18 -10.30 1.24
N ASP A 176 1.15 -10.22 1.24
CA ASP A 176 2.01 -11.06 0.37
C ASP A 176 1.65 -12.55 0.44
N LYS A 177 1.48 -13.10 1.65
CA LYS A 177 1.04 -14.49 1.84
C LYS A 177 -0.35 -14.78 1.26
N GLY A 178 -1.28 -13.84 1.38
CA GLY A 178 -2.63 -14.00 0.81
C GLY A 178 -2.59 -13.96 -0.71
N LYS A 179 -1.82 -13.03 -1.30
CA LYS A 179 -1.53 -12.96 -2.73
C LYS A 179 -0.89 -14.26 -3.26
N GLU A 180 0.13 -14.78 -2.59
CA GLU A 180 0.72 -16.09 -2.89
C GLU A 180 -0.29 -17.23 -2.78
N GLY A 181 -1.21 -17.17 -1.82
CA GLY A 181 -2.28 -18.14 -1.65
C GLY A 181 -3.16 -18.24 -2.89
N PHE A 182 -3.59 -17.10 -3.44
CA PHE A 182 -4.36 -17.06 -4.69
C PHE A 182 -3.55 -17.53 -5.90
N GLN A 183 -2.27 -17.16 -5.99
CA GLN A 183 -1.39 -17.66 -7.06
C GLN A 183 -1.29 -19.18 -7.03
N LYS A 184 -1.00 -19.77 -5.86
CA LYS A 184 -0.93 -21.23 -5.67
C LYS A 184 -2.26 -21.89 -5.99
N TRP A 185 -3.38 -21.30 -5.56
CA TRP A 185 -4.71 -21.82 -5.88
C TRP A 185 -4.97 -21.87 -7.40
N LEU A 186 -4.64 -20.81 -8.12
CA LEU A 186 -4.78 -20.75 -9.58
C LEU A 186 -3.84 -21.74 -10.31
N GLU A 187 -2.61 -21.92 -9.81
CA GLU A 187 -1.62 -22.84 -10.37
C GLU A 187 -1.97 -24.31 -10.14
N PHE A 188 -2.36 -24.67 -8.92
CA PHE A 188 -2.60 -26.07 -8.52
C PHE A 188 -4.03 -26.54 -8.73
N GLY A 189 -4.98 -25.63 -8.98
CA GLY A 189 -6.40 -25.95 -9.20
C GLY A 189 -6.72 -26.66 -10.52
N ARG A 190 -5.72 -27.01 -11.34
CA ARG A 190 -5.87 -27.61 -12.69
C ARG A 190 -6.71 -26.78 -13.67
N PHE A 191 -6.95 -25.51 -13.39
CA PHE A 191 -7.75 -24.63 -14.26
C PHE A 191 -7.06 -24.36 -15.61
N LEU A 192 -5.72 -24.40 -15.64
CA LEU A 192 -4.91 -24.28 -16.85
C LEU A 192 -5.10 -25.43 -17.84
N GLU A 193 -5.56 -26.60 -17.36
CA GLU A 193 -5.86 -27.76 -18.21
C GLU A 193 -7.23 -27.63 -18.89
N SER A 194 -8.10 -26.75 -18.40
CA SER A 194 -9.44 -26.50 -18.95
C SER A 194 -9.39 -25.52 -20.12
N PRO A 195 -9.87 -25.89 -21.32
CA PRO A 195 -9.93 -24.97 -22.46
C PRO A 195 -10.74 -23.70 -22.19
N GLU A 196 -11.75 -23.78 -21.31
CA GLU A 196 -12.68 -22.68 -21.03
C GLU A 196 -12.14 -21.70 -19.98
N LEU A 197 -11.27 -22.17 -19.08
CA LEU A 197 -10.76 -21.39 -17.93
C LEU A 197 -9.29 -21.01 -18.06
N SER A 198 -8.52 -21.69 -18.92
CA SER A 198 -7.07 -21.51 -19.04
C SER A 198 -6.65 -20.08 -19.39
N ALA A 199 -7.33 -19.44 -20.34
CA ALA A 199 -7.02 -18.06 -20.75
C ALA A 199 -7.26 -17.05 -19.62
N GLU A 200 -8.34 -17.23 -18.85
CA GLU A 200 -8.70 -16.39 -17.70
C GLU A 200 -7.72 -16.61 -16.53
N THR A 201 -7.40 -17.88 -16.25
CA THR A 201 -6.42 -18.28 -15.23
C THR A 201 -5.05 -17.66 -15.52
N GLN A 202 -4.58 -17.70 -16.77
CA GLN A 202 -3.31 -17.08 -17.17
C GLN A 202 -3.32 -15.56 -16.96
N ARG A 203 -4.43 -14.88 -17.29
CA ARG A 203 -4.56 -13.43 -17.08
C ARG A 203 -4.53 -13.07 -15.61
N LEU A 204 -5.25 -13.81 -14.77
CA LEU A 204 -5.23 -13.61 -13.32
C LEU A 204 -3.83 -13.86 -12.74
N LEU A 205 -3.15 -14.92 -13.18
CA LEU A 205 -1.77 -15.21 -12.74
C LEU A 205 -0.78 -14.12 -13.15
N MET A 206 -0.85 -13.63 -14.39
CA MET A 206 -0.02 -12.50 -14.84
C MET A 206 -0.30 -11.24 -14.02
N THR A 207 -1.58 -10.95 -13.76
CA THR A 207 -1.97 -9.80 -12.92
C THR A 207 -1.40 -9.95 -11.51
N LEU A 208 -1.58 -11.12 -10.88
CA LEU A 208 -1.06 -11.35 -9.54
C LEU A 208 0.47 -11.42 -9.47
N LYS A 209 1.20 -11.69 -10.55
CA LYS A 209 2.67 -11.78 -10.51
C LYS A 209 3.36 -10.47 -10.86
N ASP A 210 2.86 -9.81 -11.90
CA ASP A 210 3.57 -8.74 -12.59
C ASP A 210 2.99 -7.35 -12.30
N SER A 211 1.84 -7.28 -11.60
CA SER A 211 1.16 -6.03 -11.25
C SER A 211 1.45 -5.62 -9.80
N GLU A 212 1.73 -4.34 -9.61
CA GLU A 212 1.68 -3.70 -8.30
C GLU A 212 0.21 -3.49 -7.95
N ILE A 213 -0.18 -3.79 -6.71
CA ILE A 213 -1.59 -3.71 -6.32
C ILE A 213 -1.83 -2.33 -5.72
N GLU A 214 -2.71 -1.54 -6.33
CA GLU A 214 -3.07 -0.23 -5.79
C GLU A 214 -3.87 -0.39 -4.50
N ILE A 215 -3.42 0.31 -3.46
CA ILE A 215 -4.07 0.28 -2.16
C ILE A 215 -5.17 1.35 -2.12
N PRO A 216 -6.42 1.01 -1.76
CA PRO A 216 -7.48 1.99 -1.63
C PRO A 216 -7.15 3.03 -0.57
N TYR A 217 -7.20 4.32 -0.91
CA TYR A 217 -6.88 5.44 0.00
C TYR A 217 -7.75 5.49 1.27
N ASN A 218 -8.91 4.83 1.25
CA ASN A 218 -9.87 4.74 2.34
C ASN A 218 -9.91 3.35 2.99
N MET A 219 -8.87 2.53 2.80
CA MET A 219 -8.80 1.19 3.38
C MET A 219 -8.93 1.25 4.91
N GLU A 220 -9.94 0.55 5.44
CA GLU A 220 -10.12 0.40 6.88
C GLU A 220 -9.14 -0.62 7.43
N PRO A 221 -8.48 -0.36 8.57
CA PRO A 221 -7.58 -1.32 9.16
C PRO A 221 -8.24 -2.67 9.42
N PHE A 222 -7.49 -3.74 9.19
CA PHE A 222 -7.99 -5.12 9.31
C PHE A 222 -6.91 -6.04 9.87
N VAL A 223 -7.34 -7.21 10.34
CA VAL A 223 -6.50 -8.26 10.88
C VAL A 223 -6.39 -9.38 9.85
N TYR A 224 -5.16 -9.80 9.56
CA TYR A 224 -4.84 -11.01 8.81
C TYR A 224 -4.30 -12.06 9.78
N VAL A 225 -4.86 -13.26 9.79
CA VAL A 225 -4.41 -14.38 10.63
C VAL A 225 -3.32 -15.14 9.88
N ASP A 226 -2.09 -15.09 10.40
CA ASP A 226 -0.98 -15.84 9.82
C ASP A 226 -1.04 -17.32 10.16
N SER A 227 -1.48 -17.67 11.37
CA SER A 227 -1.87 -19.03 11.74
C SER A 227 -2.51 -19.03 13.12
N SER A 228 -3.28 -20.06 13.43
CA SER A 228 -3.91 -20.23 14.73
C SER A 228 -3.93 -21.70 15.14
N GLU A 229 -3.72 -21.96 16.43
CA GLU A 229 -3.99 -23.27 17.04
C GLU A 229 -5.49 -23.46 17.37
N ASP A 230 -6.28 -22.37 17.37
CA ASP A 230 -7.75 -22.44 17.51
C ASP A 230 -8.39 -22.71 16.15
N MET A 231 -9.14 -23.82 16.05
CA MET A 231 -9.77 -24.32 14.81
C MET A 231 -10.83 -23.39 14.20
N ARG A 232 -11.25 -22.33 14.90
CA ARG A 232 -12.22 -21.35 14.40
C ARG A 232 -11.57 -20.19 13.65
N LEU A 233 -10.24 -20.15 13.62
CA LEU A 233 -9.47 -19.21 12.84
C LEU A 233 -8.65 -19.98 11.82
N GLU A 234 -8.87 -19.68 10.55
CA GLU A 234 -8.13 -20.31 9.46
C GLU A 234 -6.87 -19.51 9.10
N GLU A 235 -5.84 -20.19 8.60
CA GLU A 235 -4.67 -19.52 8.04
C GLU A 235 -5.09 -18.68 6.82
N GLY A 236 -4.68 -17.41 6.81
CA GLY A 236 -5.05 -16.44 5.79
C GLY A 236 -6.42 -15.80 5.99
N GLU A 237 -7.11 -16.07 7.10
CA GLU A 237 -8.37 -15.41 7.42
C GLU A 237 -8.17 -13.90 7.62
N VAL A 238 -9.09 -13.11 7.08
CA VAL A 238 -9.13 -11.66 7.26
C VAL A 238 -10.39 -11.25 8.03
N LEU A 239 -10.19 -10.36 8.99
CA LEU A 239 -11.23 -9.85 9.89
C LEU A 239 -11.14 -8.33 9.93
N THR A 240 -12.29 -7.65 9.90
CA THR A 240 -12.31 -6.23 10.30
C THR A 240 -11.82 -6.10 11.75
N LEU A 241 -11.29 -4.94 12.14
CA LEU A 241 -10.89 -4.73 13.54
C LEU A 241 -12.02 -5.03 14.53
N GLN A 242 -13.28 -4.70 14.18
CA GLN A 242 -14.43 -4.98 15.05
C GLN A 242 -14.68 -6.48 15.20
N GLU A 243 -14.64 -7.24 14.09
CA GLU A 243 -14.79 -8.70 14.13
C GLU A 243 -13.66 -9.34 14.94
N ALA A 244 -12.42 -8.91 14.73
CA ALA A 244 -11.26 -9.44 15.44
C ALA A 244 -11.33 -9.19 16.95
N VAL A 245 -11.70 -7.98 17.39
CA VAL A 245 -11.86 -7.65 18.81
C VAL A 245 -12.91 -8.56 19.47
N LEU A 246 -14.07 -8.72 18.83
CA LEU A 246 -15.16 -9.54 19.37
C LEU A 246 -14.79 -11.02 19.39
N LEU A 247 -14.13 -11.51 18.34
CA LEU A 247 -13.75 -12.91 18.20
C LEU A 247 -12.62 -13.24 19.18
N PHE A 248 -11.50 -12.51 19.16
CA PHE A 248 -10.33 -12.80 19.98
C PHE A 248 -10.67 -12.76 21.48
N GLY A 249 -11.46 -11.77 21.92
CA GLY A 249 -11.92 -11.72 23.32
C GLY A 249 -12.80 -12.91 23.71
N ARG A 250 -13.62 -13.43 22.77
CA ARG A 250 -14.42 -14.64 23.01
C ARG A 250 -13.54 -15.88 23.08
N LEU A 251 -12.60 -16.05 22.14
CA LEU A 251 -11.67 -17.18 22.10
C LEU A 251 -10.82 -17.23 23.38
N ASP A 252 -10.27 -16.08 23.81
CA ASP A 252 -9.52 -15.97 25.07
C ASP A 252 -10.37 -16.37 26.28
N TYR A 253 -11.59 -15.83 26.40
CA TYR A 253 -12.49 -16.11 27.50
C TYR A 253 -12.86 -17.60 27.58
N GLU A 254 -13.26 -18.20 26.46
CA GLU A 254 -13.66 -19.61 26.40
C GLU A 254 -12.49 -20.54 26.70
N GLN A 255 -11.29 -20.25 26.17
CA GLN A 255 -10.09 -21.03 26.46
C GLN A 255 -9.66 -20.87 27.93
N CYS A 256 -9.82 -19.68 28.51
CA CYS A 256 -9.60 -19.44 29.94
C CYS A 256 -10.55 -20.28 30.81
N LEU A 257 -11.84 -20.35 30.44
CA LEU A 257 -12.82 -21.21 31.13
C LEU A 257 -12.47 -22.69 31.00
N SER A 258 -12.15 -23.15 29.80
CA SER A 258 -11.77 -24.54 29.53
C SER A 258 -10.58 -24.98 30.39
N ARG A 259 -9.57 -24.12 30.53
CA ARG A 259 -8.42 -24.34 31.41
C ARG A 259 -8.81 -24.38 32.89
N LYS A 260 -9.66 -23.46 33.35
CA LYS A 260 -10.18 -23.45 34.73
C LYS A 260 -10.95 -24.74 35.06
N ASN A 261 -11.68 -25.26 34.08
CA ASN A 261 -12.43 -26.52 34.18
C ASN A 261 -11.56 -27.77 33.96
N LYS A 262 -10.26 -27.61 33.65
CA LYS A 262 -9.31 -28.69 33.33
C LYS A 262 -9.69 -29.52 32.09
N GLU A 263 -10.48 -28.95 31.18
CA GLU A 263 -10.82 -29.57 29.90
C GLU A 263 -9.66 -29.46 28.90
N THR A 264 -8.87 -28.39 29.03
CA THR A 264 -7.63 -28.16 28.25
C THR A 264 -6.49 -27.75 29.18
N LEU A 265 -5.25 -28.05 28.77
CA LEU A 265 -4.04 -27.75 29.54
C LEU A 265 -3.24 -26.57 28.97
N GLY A 266 -3.52 -26.18 27.73
CA GLY A 266 -2.71 -25.24 26.95
C GLY A 266 -3.39 -23.90 26.67
N TYR A 267 -2.66 -23.02 26.00
CA TYR A 267 -3.20 -21.85 25.33
C TYR A 267 -3.32 -22.17 23.84
N ASN A 268 -4.20 -21.48 23.13
CA ASN A 268 -4.20 -21.53 21.66
C ASN A 268 -3.41 -20.34 21.16
N LYS A 269 -2.26 -20.58 20.53
CA LYS A 269 -1.41 -19.52 20.00
C LYS A 269 -1.93 -19.08 18.64
N THR A 270 -2.02 -17.77 18.46
CA THR A 270 -2.46 -17.16 17.20
C THR A 270 -1.50 -16.05 16.80
N TRP A 271 -0.88 -16.20 15.63
CA TRP A 271 -0.08 -15.16 14.99
C TRP A 271 -0.96 -14.37 14.03
N PHE A 272 -0.87 -13.05 14.09
CA PHE A 272 -1.69 -12.16 13.28
C PHE A 272 -0.91 -10.92 12.87
N ARG A 273 -1.44 -10.24 11.85
CA ARG A 273 -1.00 -8.94 11.38
C ARG A 273 -2.15 -7.96 11.37
N ILE A 274 -1.95 -6.75 11.86
CA ILE A 274 -2.88 -5.65 11.67
C ILE A 274 -2.35 -4.80 10.52
N LEU A 275 -3.09 -4.75 9.42
CA LEU A 275 -2.78 -3.89 8.29
C LEU A 275 -3.55 -2.58 8.43
N TYR A 276 -2.89 -1.46 8.15
CA TYR A 276 -3.46 -0.12 8.27
C TYR A 276 -2.71 0.87 7.36
N LEU A 277 -3.39 1.96 7.01
CA LEU A 277 -2.77 3.05 6.25
C LEU A 277 -2.14 4.09 7.20
N HIS A 278 -0.90 4.47 6.91
CA HIS A 278 -0.20 5.57 7.54
C HIS A 278 0.45 6.45 6.48
N GLU A 279 0.08 7.73 6.43
CA GLU A 279 0.62 8.70 5.46
C GLU A 279 0.51 8.26 3.97
N GLY A 280 -0.45 7.39 3.65
CA GLY A 280 -0.67 6.86 2.30
C GLY A 280 0.05 5.54 2.01
N GLU A 281 0.89 5.05 2.92
CA GLU A 281 1.58 3.78 2.81
C GLU A 281 0.87 2.67 3.60
N LEU A 282 0.88 1.46 3.06
CA LEU A 282 0.39 0.27 3.74
C LEU A 282 1.41 -0.20 4.77
N CYS A 283 1.06 -0.06 6.04
CA CYS A 283 1.86 -0.51 7.16
C CYS A 283 1.25 -1.75 7.81
N SER A 284 2.08 -2.50 8.53
CA SER A 284 1.62 -3.66 9.30
C SER A 284 2.19 -3.69 10.72
N TYR A 285 1.40 -4.21 11.65
CA TYR A 285 1.81 -4.61 13.00
C TYR A 285 1.73 -6.12 13.11
N ASN A 286 2.81 -6.76 13.51
CA ASN A 286 2.85 -8.21 13.73
C ASN A 286 2.64 -8.50 15.21
N GLY A 287 1.70 -9.39 15.54
CA GLY A 287 1.37 -9.76 16.91
C GLY A 287 1.21 -11.27 17.10
N ARG A 288 1.35 -11.70 18.36
CA ARG A 288 0.97 -13.04 18.81
C ARG A 288 0.12 -12.93 20.06
N GLN A 289 -1.09 -13.48 20.01
CA GLN A 289 -1.95 -13.62 21.17
C GLN A 289 -2.11 -15.10 21.54
N ASP A 290 -2.06 -15.39 22.84
CA ASP A 290 -2.24 -16.73 23.39
C ASP A 290 -3.61 -16.82 24.04
N PHE A 291 -4.62 -17.32 23.32
CA PHE A 291 -5.97 -17.42 23.88
C PHE A 291 -5.97 -18.32 25.12
N GLY A 292 -6.57 -17.82 26.20
CA GLY A 292 -6.63 -18.43 27.52
C GLY A 292 -5.64 -17.84 28.53
N ASP A 293 -4.82 -16.87 28.12
CA ASP A 293 -3.91 -16.12 28.98
C ASP A 293 -4.65 -15.07 29.83
N GLY A 294 -5.89 -14.72 29.45
CA GLY A 294 -6.72 -13.77 30.17
C GLY A 294 -6.39 -12.31 29.85
N ASN A 295 -5.59 -12.05 28.81
CA ASN A 295 -5.29 -10.71 28.32
C ASN A 295 -6.46 -10.11 27.52
N GLY A 296 -7.55 -10.86 27.34
CA GLY A 296 -8.82 -10.33 26.84
C GLY A 296 -8.89 -10.19 25.32
N ASP A 297 -9.56 -9.15 24.86
CA ASP A 297 -9.69 -8.88 23.43
C ASP A 297 -8.38 -8.40 22.77
N LEU A 298 -8.40 -8.29 21.44
CA LEU A 298 -7.24 -7.88 20.65
C LEU A 298 -6.59 -6.58 21.17
N PHE A 299 -7.38 -5.55 21.50
CA PHE A 299 -6.83 -4.27 21.95
C PHE A 299 -6.31 -4.36 23.38
N GLN A 300 -7.01 -5.06 24.26
CA GLN A 300 -6.53 -5.30 25.63
C GLN A 300 -5.20 -6.03 25.63
N HIS A 301 -5.04 -7.04 24.76
CA HIS A 301 -3.79 -7.76 24.59
C HIS A 301 -2.65 -6.84 24.11
N ILE A 302 -2.89 -6.01 23.09
CA ILE A 302 -1.86 -5.08 22.58
C ILE A 302 -1.50 -4.02 23.63
N GLU A 303 -2.49 -3.47 24.35
CA GLU A 303 -2.25 -2.55 25.48
C GLU A 303 -1.39 -3.21 26.58
N ALA A 304 -1.68 -4.47 26.92
CA ALA A 304 -0.91 -5.22 27.93
C ALA A 304 0.54 -5.47 27.47
N GLN A 305 0.76 -5.85 26.21
CA GLN A 305 2.10 -6.00 25.65
C GLN A 305 2.87 -4.67 25.68
N GLN A 306 2.23 -3.56 25.28
CA GLN A 306 2.86 -2.24 25.31
C GLN A 306 3.31 -1.86 26.72
N GLN A 307 2.45 -2.09 27.72
CA GLN A 307 2.78 -1.83 29.13
C GLN A 307 3.96 -2.67 29.60
N PHE A 308 4.00 -3.96 29.21
CA PHE A 308 5.11 -4.85 29.55
C PHE A 308 6.43 -4.36 28.96
N TYR A 309 6.50 -4.09 27.65
CA TYR A 309 7.74 -3.65 27.00
C TYR A 309 8.18 -2.24 27.39
N SER A 310 7.28 -1.43 27.95
CA SER A 310 7.62 -0.12 28.54
C SER A 310 8.10 -0.20 29.99
N SER A 311 8.07 -1.38 30.62
CA SER A 311 8.54 -1.61 31.99
C SER A 311 10.04 -1.91 32.05
N ASP A 312 10.66 -1.75 33.22
CA ASP A 312 12.09 -2.08 33.41
C ASP A 312 12.40 -3.54 33.06
N GLU A 313 11.51 -4.47 33.46
CA GLU A 313 11.63 -5.90 33.16
C GLU A 313 11.52 -6.18 31.65
N GLY A 314 10.56 -5.55 30.98
CA GLY A 314 10.40 -5.68 29.53
C GLY A 314 11.56 -5.07 28.75
N MET A 315 12.11 -3.95 29.21
CA MET A 315 13.29 -3.31 28.62
C MET A 315 14.55 -4.16 28.80
N GLU A 316 14.70 -4.85 29.92
CA GLU A 316 15.79 -5.80 30.15
C GLU A 316 15.64 -7.04 29.27
N TYR A 317 14.42 -7.55 29.10
CA TYR A 317 14.11 -8.62 28.15
C TYR A 317 14.43 -8.22 26.71
N LEU A 318 14.04 -7.03 26.26
CA LEU A 318 14.35 -6.52 24.92
C LEU A 318 15.86 -6.44 24.64
N LYS A 319 16.66 -6.05 25.65
CA LYS A 319 18.13 -6.03 25.54
C LYS A 319 18.76 -7.41 25.43
N SER A 320 18.03 -8.46 25.83
CA SER A 320 18.48 -9.85 25.71
C SER A 320 18.19 -10.48 24.34
N LEU A 321 17.37 -9.82 23.51
CA LEU A 321 16.99 -10.28 22.18
C LEU A 321 17.95 -9.76 21.09
N PRO A 322 18.04 -10.47 19.94
CA PRO A 322 18.70 -9.95 18.75
C PRO A 322 18.10 -8.60 18.31
N GLU A 323 18.93 -7.70 17.79
CA GLU A 323 18.56 -6.32 17.46
C GLU A 323 17.34 -6.21 16.50
N GLN A 324 17.21 -7.12 15.54
CA GLN A 324 16.06 -7.18 14.62
C GLN A 324 14.75 -7.58 15.32
N GLU A 325 14.81 -8.46 16.32
CA GLU A 325 13.63 -8.90 17.10
C GLU A 325 13.23 -7.84 18.13
N ALA A 326 14.22 -7.21 18.77
CA ALA A 326 13.99 -6.10 19.69
C ALA A 326 13.38 -4.89 18.96
N ALA A 327 13.83 -4.56 17.75
CA ALA A 327 13.27 -3.48 16.93
C ALA A 327 11.80 -3.73 16.54
N ALA A 328 11.45 -4.96 16.18
CA ALA A 328 10.07 -5.33 15.85
C ALA A 328 9.11 -5.17 17.05
N LEU A 329 9.57 -5.52 18.26
CA LEU A 329 8.81 -5.38 19.50
C LEU A 329 8.82 -3.95 20.09
N CYS A 330 9.79 -3.11 19.71
CA CYS A 330 9.87 -1.70 20.08
C CYS A 330 9.05 -0.77 19.17
N ALA A 331 8.62 -1.21 17.99
CA ALA A 331 7.76 -0.42 17.09
C ALA A 331 6.30 -0.31 17.59
N VAL A 332 5.91 -1.20 18.52
CA VAL A 332 4.55 -1.35 19.09
C VAL A 332 3.98 -0.08 19.76
N PRO A 333 4.75 0.76 20.49
CA PRO A 333 4.24 1.99 21.10
C PRO A 333 3.90 3.10 20.08
N ILE A 334 4.56 3.12 18.92
CA ILE A 334 4.36 4.12 17.86
C ILE A 334 3.06 3.81 17.09
N LEU A 335 2.76 2.52 16.95
CA LEU A 335 1.63 1.97 16.20
C LEU A 335 0.25 2.25 16.81
N ILE A 336 0.10 2.23 18.14
CA ILE A 336 -1.17 2.58 18.79
C ILE A 336 -1.44 4.09 18.73
N GLY A 337 -0.41 4.93 18.75
CA GLY A 337 -0.55 6.37 18.52
C GLY A 337 -0.97 6.72 17.09
N ASN A 338 -0.65 5.84 16.13
CA ASN A 338 -0.89 6.03 14.69
C ASN A 338 -2.08 5.22 14.13
N LEU A 339 -2.64 4.27 14.87
CA LEU A 339 -3.98 3.74 14.60
C LEU A 339 -4.95 4.93 14.61
N PRO A 340 -5.74 5.17 13.55
CA PRO A 340 -6.53 6.38 13.41
C PRO A 340 -7.27 6.68 14.72
N ASP A 341 -7.09 7.90 15.25
CA ASP A 341 -7.69 8.36 16.52
C ASP A 341 -9.20 8.02 16.63
N ILE A 342 -9.88 7.84 15.51
CA ILE A 342 -11.28 7.39 15.42
C ILE A 342 -11.50 5.97 15.98
N CYS A 343 -10.60 5.01 15.74
CA CYS A 343 -10.71 3.63 16.21
C CYS A 343 -10.56 3.53 17.74
N LEU A 344 -9.52 4.17 18.27
CA LEU A 344 -9.27 4.21 19.72
C LEU A 344 -10.24 5.13 20.46
N SER A 345 -10.62 6.29 19.90
CA SER A 345 -11.58 7.20 20.54
C SER A 345 -13.01 6.66 20.55
N ARG A 346 -13.45 5.87 19.54
CA ARG A 346 -14.76 5.19 19.56
C ARG A 346 -14.77 4.05 20.58
N TRP A 347 -13.69 3.28 20.68
CA TRP A 347 -13.56 2.24 21.71
C TRP A 347 -13.44 2.82 23.13
N ARG A 348 -12.63 3.86 23.35
CA ARG A 348 -12.54 4.61 24.62
C ARG A 348 -13.89 5.23 25.02
N ARG A 349 -14.67 5.76 24.06
CA ARG A 349 -16.04 6.25 24.30
C ARG A 349 -17.01 5.13 24.65
N GLY A 350 -16.92 3.97 24.00
CA GLY A 350 -17.70 2.77 24.35
C GLY A 350 -17.38 2.18 25.73
N LYS A 351 -16.13 2.31 26.20
CA LYS A 351 -15.76 2.00 27.60
C LYS A 351 -16.33 3.02 28.61
N SER A 352 -16.55 4.28 28.21
CA SER A 352 -17.01 5.34 29.13
C SER A 352 -18.46 5.20 29.60
N GLU A 353 -19.32 4.48 28.87
CA GLU A 353 -20.69 4.18 29.32
C GLU A 353 -20.79 3.03 30.33
N ARG A 354 -19.70 2.29 30.57
CA ARG A 354 -19.63 1.23 31.60
C ARG A 354 -18.73 1.55 32.79
N CYS A 355 -18.24 2.79 32.89
CA CYS A 355 -17.46 3.28 34.03
C CYS A 355 -17.99 4.63 34.52
N PHE A 356 -19.28 4.70 34.84
CA PHE A 356 -19.84 5.76 35.68
C PHE A 356 -20.03 5.24 37.11
N ALA A 357 -18.92 5.01 37.80
CA ALA A 357 -18.87 5.07 39.25
C ALA A 357 -17.49 5.61 39.63
N LEU A 358 -17.50 6.72 40.37
CA LEU A 358 -16.34 7.40 40.98
C LEU A 358 -15.48 8.26 40.05
N ARG A 359 -16.06 9.40 39.65
CA ARG A 359 -15.29 10.65 39.47
C ARG A 359 -15.95 11.80 40.24
N HIS A 360 -15.99 11.66 41.56
CA HIS A 360 -16.01 12.81 42.46
C HIS A 360 -14.85 12.64 43.43
N LEU A 361 -13.77 13.39 43.20
CA LEU A 361 -13.02 14.17 44.19
C LEU A 361 -11.68 14.62 43.59
N LEU A 362 -11.67 15.88 43.16
CA LEU A 362 -10.64 16.90 43.37
C LEU A 362 -9.20 16.65 42.88
N LEU A 363 -8.83 17.42 41.85
CA LEU A 363 -7.59 18.21 41.88
C LEU A 363 -7.91 19.54 42.62
N PRO A 364 -6.97 20.17 43.37
CA PRO A 364 -5.83 20.80 42.72
C PRO A 364 -4.48 20.78 43.46
N GLY A 365 -3.43 20.69 42.65
CA GLY A 365 -2.17 21.38 42.87
C GLY A 365 -1.05 20.55 43.49
N VAL A 366 -0.04 20.21 42.70
CA VAL A 366 1.39 20.50 42.92
C VAL A 366 2.13 20.27 41.59
N ARG A 367 2.99 21.23 41.21
CA ARG A 367 3.94 21.13 40.09
C ARG A 367 5.08 20.17 40.45
N PHE A 368 5.49 19.29 39.55
CA PHE A 368 6.72 19.43 38.75
C PHE A 368 6.53 18.69 37.42
#